data_AF-A0AAW9QB07-F1
#
_entry.id   AF-A0AAW9QB07-F1
#
_cell.length_a   1.000
_cell.length_b   1.000
_cell.length_c   1.000
_cell.angle_alpha   90.00
_cell.angle_beta   90.00
_cell.angle_gamma   90.00
#
_symmetry.space_group_name_H-M   'P 1'
#
loop_
_entity.id
_entity.type
_entity.pdbx_description
1 polymer ?
#
loop_
_entity_poly.entity_id
_entity_poly.type
_entity_poly.pdbx_seq_one_letter_code
_entity_poly.pdbx_strand_id
1 'polypeptide(L)' 'MTQHAEIVGEVFYREGDGPQMVIRPGPVEIELTERDATLSWEDGEARGLAAMPLADYKRYVAEGAIRTIVQAEPAGS' A
#
# COMPACT_ATOMS: atom_id res chain seq x y z
N MET A 1 -8.82 7.42 -5.01
CA MET A 1 -8.29 8.35 -3.98
C MET A 1 -6.86 7.94 -3.70
N THR A 2 -5.90 8.86 -3.80
CA THR A 2 -4.49 8.56 -3.54
C THR A 2 -4.12 9.02 -2.14
N GLN A 3 -3.40 8.18 -1.38
CA GLN A 3 -2.95 8.47 -0.03
C GLN A 3 -1.54 7.93 0.21
N HIS A 4 -0.80 8.59 1.10
CA HIS A 4 0.53 8.13 1.51
C HIS A 4 0.41 7.13 2.67
N ALA A 5 1.25 6.10 2.64
CA ALA A 5 1.35 5.10 3.67
C ALA A 5 2.80 4.61 3.80
N GLU A 6 3.03 3.78 4.81
CA GLU A 6 4.31 3.14 5.07
C GLU A 6 4.10 1.63 5.26
N ILE A 7 4.90 0.82 4.56
CA ILE A 7 5.02 -0.61 4.81
C ILE A 7 5.92 -0.80 6.02
N VAL A 8 5.37 -1.36 7.10
CA VAL A 8 6.11 -1.62 8.36
C VAL A 8 6.16 -3.09 8.73
N GLY A 9 5.32 -3.92 8.11
CA GLY A 9 5.27 -5.38 8.29
C GLY A 9 5.32 -6.12 6.96
N GLU A 10 5.11 -7.44 7.01
CA GLU A 10 5.10 -8.28 5.81
C GLU A 10 3.82 -8.05 4.99
N VAL A 11 3.97 -7.41 3.83
CA VAL A 11 2.89 -7.22 2.86
C VAL A 11 3.20 -8.01 1.62
N PHE A 12 2.35 -8.99 1.33
CA PHE A 12 2.52 -9.85 0.18
C PHE A 12 1.69 -9.39 -1.02
N TYR A 13 2.27 -9.51 -2.21
CA TYR A 13 1.63 -9.22 -3.48
C TYR A 13 1.96 -10.29 -4.52
N ARG A 14 1.23 -10.29 -5.65
CA ARG A 14 1.48 -11.17 -6.80
C ARG A 14 1.48 -10.36 -8.08
N GLU A 15 2.40 -10.67 -8.97
CA GLU A 15 2.42 -10.15 -10.33
C GLU A 15 1.77 -11.19 -11.27
N GLY A 16 0.54 -10.93 -11.70
CA GLY A 16 -0.24 -11.88 -12.50
C GLY A 16 -0.41 -13.23 -11.78
N ASP A 17 -0.03 -14.32 -12.46
CA ASP A 17 -0.01 -15.68 -11.90
C ASP A 17 1.34 -16.07 -11.26
N GLY A 18 2.24 -15.10 -11.09
CA GLY A 18 3.56 -15.29 -10.51
C GLY A 18 3.54 -15.71 -9.03
N PRO A 19 4.72 -16.04 -8.48
CA PRO A 19 4.84 -16.35 -7.07
C PRO A 19 4.45 -15.15 -6.20
N GLN A 20 4.08 -15.46 -4.96
CA GLN A 20 3.84 -14.43 -3.96
C GLN A 20 5.17 -13.77 -3.57
N MET A 21 5.24 -12.45 -3.69
CA MET A 21 6.38 -11.62 -3.38
C MET A 21 6.08 -10.73 -2.17
N VAL A 22 7.12 -10.22 -1.50
CA VAL A 22 6.99 -9.32 -0.35
C VAL A 22 7.40 -7.91 -0.75
N ILE A 23 6.60 -6.91 -0.38
CA ILE A 23 6.97 -5.50 -0.52
C ILE A 23 7.93 -5.15 0.61
N ARG A 24 9.07 -4.53 0.28
CA ARG A 24 10.04 -4.13 1.30
C ARG A 24 9.47 -3.02 2.20
N PRO A 25 9.85 -2.97 3.48
CA PRO A 25 9.48 -1.87 4.35
C PRO A 25 9.91 -0.51 3.78
N GLY A 26 9.06 0.50 3.90
CA GLY A 26 9.31 1.83 3.38
C GLY A 26 8.07 2.59 2.91
N PRO A 27 8.26 3.82 2.38
CA PRO A 27 7.17 4.67 1.92
C PRO A 27 6.50 4.10 0.67
N VAL A 28 5.18 4.21 0.64
CA VAL A 28 4.33 3.73 -0.45
C VAL A 28 3.18 4.71 -0.69
N GLU A 29 2.80 4.86 -1.96
CA GLU A 29 1.57 5.54 -2.37
C GLU A 29 0.49 4.51 -2.64
N ILE A 30 -0.70 4.72 -2.08
CA ILE A 30 -1.86 3.85 -2.25
C ILE A 30 -2.90 4.59 -3.06
N GLU A 31 -3.29 4.04 -4.20
CA GLU A 31 -4.49 4.44 -4.92
C GLU A 31 -5.62 3.45 -4.63
N LEU A 32 -6.68 3.94 -4.00
CA LEU A 32 -7.87 3.15 -3.67
C LEU A 32 -8.98 3.39 -4.70
N THR A 33 -9.57 2.29 -5.15
CA THR A 33 -10.84 2.24 -5.88
C THR A 33 -11.91 1.54 -5.02
N GLU A 34 -13.11 1.33 -5.57
CA GLU A 34 -14.17 0.58 -4.88
C GLU A 34 -13.84 -0.91 -4.69
N ARG A 35 -12.87 -1.45 -5.45
CA ARG A 35 -12.60 -2.89 -5.53
C ARG A 35 -11.17 -3.26 -5.16
N ASP A 36 -10.24 -2.38 -5.42
CA ASP A 36 -8.81 -2.67 -5.35
C ASP A 36 -8.03 -1.52 -4.70
N ALA A 37 -6.83 -1.88 -4.25
CA ALA A 37 -5.81 -0.97 -3.80
C ALA A 37 -4.56 -1.19 -4.66
N THR A 38 -4.07 -0.12 -5.27
CA THR A 38 -2.83 -0.12 -6.03
C THR A 38 -1.74 0.54 -5.21
N LEU A 39 -0.67 -0.22 -4.94
CA LEU A 39 0.49 0.20 -4.17
C LEU A 39 1.62 0.57 -5.14
N SER A 40 2.21 1.74 -4.96
CA SER A 40 3.40 2.20 -5.70
C SER A 40 4.53 2.56 -4.74
N TRP A 41 5.73 2.05 -4.96
CA TRP A 41 6.91 2.35 -4.13
C TRP A 41 8.19 2.41 -4.96
N GLU A 42 9.24 2.99 -4.40
CA GLU A 42 10.58 2.98 -4.99
C GLU A 42 11.34 1.72 -4.56
N ASP A 43 11.88 0.99 -5.53
CA ASP A 43 12.70 -0.21 -5.35
C ASP A 43 14.07 0.01 -6.01
N GLY A 44 14.96 0.71 -5.29
CA GLY A 44 16.29 1.06 -5.82
C GLY A 44 16.17 2.00 -7.01
N GLU A 45 16.55 1.54 -8.21
CA GLU A 45 16.42 2.29 -9.46
C GLU A 45 15.09 2.02 -10.20
N ALA A 46 14.27 1.10 -9.71
CA ALA A 46 12.98 0.74 -10.29
C ALA A 46 11.81 1.28 -9.45
N ARG A 47 10.62 1.36 -10.06
CA ARG A 47 9.37 1.63 -9.35
C ARG A 47 8.55 0.35 -9.29
N GLY A 48 8.23 -0.10 -8.08
CA GLY A 48 7.33 -1.22 -7.85
C GLY A 48 5.87 -0.76 -7.96
N LEU A 49 5.04 -1.62 -8.55
CA LEU A 49 3.61 -1.39 -8.71
C LEU A 49 2.86 -2.70 -8.49
N ALA A 50 1.91 -2.72 -7.56
CA ALA A 50 1.12 -3.91 -7.27
C ALA A 50 -0.33 -3.56 -6.97
N ALA A 51 -1.26 -4.23 -7.64
CA ALA A 51 -2.68 -4.18 -7.31
C ALA A 51 -3.07 -5.37 -6.44
N MET A 52 -3.89 -5.13 -5.41
CA MET A 52 -4.48 -6.16 -4.58
C MET A 52 -5.95 -5.87 -4.29
N PRO A 53 -6.76 -6.89 -3.93
CA PRO A 53 -8.14 -6.67 -3.50
C PRO A 53 -8.19 -5.70 -2.31
N LEU A 54 -9.21 -4.83 -2.30
CA LEU A 54 -9.39 -3.85 -1.24
C LEU A 54 -9.53 -4.51 0.15
N ALA A 55 -10.10 -5.72 0.20
CA ALA A 55 -10.21 -6.50 1.43
C ALA A 55 -8.83 -6.90 1.99
N ASP A 56 -7.89 -7.30 1.13
CA ASP A 56 -6.53 -7.67 1.54
C ASP A 56 -5.75 -6.46 2.03
N TYR A 57 -5.86 -5.34 1.32
CA TYR A 57 -5.28 -4.07 1.77
C TYR A 57 -5.79 -3.69 3.17
N LYS A 58 -7.11 -3.71 3.38
CA LYS A 58 -7.71 -3.39 4.68
C LYS A 58 -7.25 -4.36 5.78
N ARG A 59 -7.08 -5.64 5.45
CA ARG A 59 -6.52 -6.64 6.36
C ARG A 59 -5.09 -6.24 6.79
N TYR A 60 -4.21 -5.88 5.86
CA TYR A 60 -2.85 -5.44 6.19
C TYR A 60 -2.82 -4.16 7.03
N VAL A 61 -3.74 -3.22 6.79
CA VAL A 61 -3.88 -2.02 7.63
C VAL A 61 -4.33 -2.40 9.05
N ALA A 62 -5.32 -3.29 9.19
CA ALA A 62 -5.81 -3.75 10.48
C ALA A 62 -4.77 -4.57 11.27
N GLU A 63 -3.96 -5.35 10.58
CA GLU A 63 -2.81 -6.08 11.14
C GLU A 63 -1.64 -5.14 11.50
N GLY A 64 -1.70 -3.88 11.07
CA GLY A 64 -0.65 -2.89 11.30
C GLY A 64 0.57 -3.06 10.41
N ALA A 65 0.51 -3.93 9.39
CA ALA A 65 1.56 -4.12 8.39
C ALA A 65 1.67 -2.93 7.42
N ILE A 66 0.56 -2.22 7.20
CA ILE A 66 0.51 -0.95 6.47
C ILE A 66 0.02 0.14 7.41
N ARG A 67 0.76 1.25 7.49
CA ARG A 67 0.36 2.43 8.26
C ARG A 67 0.00 3.57 7.34
N THR A 68 -1.27 3.94 7.33
CA THR A 68 -1.76 5.09 6.57
C THR A 68 -1.38 6.39 7.26
N ILE A 69 -0.71 7.27 6.54
CA ILE A 69 -0.40 8.61 7.04
C ILE A 69 -1.65 9.44 6.77
N VAL A 70 -2.50 9.57 7.79
CA VAL A 70 -3.65 10.48 7.70
C VAL A 70 -3.06 11.88 7.59
N GLN A 71 -3.21 12.51 6.43
CA GLN A 71 -2.93 13.93 6.33
C GLN A 71 -3.99 14.60 7.22
N ALA A 72 -3.56 15.10 8.38
CA ALA A 72 -4.44 15.86 9.24
C ALA A 72 -4.97 17.02 8.39
N GLU A 73 -6.26 17.02 8.05
CA GLU A 73 -6.90 18.22 7.53
C GLU A 73 -6.61 19.32 8.56
N PRO A 74 -6.06 20.48 8.16
CA PRO A 74 -5.87 21.56 9.10
C PRO A 74 -7.24 21.88 9.68
N ALA A 75 -7.42 21.64 10.98
CA ALA A 75 -8.61 22.05 11.70
C ALA A 75 -8.85 23.53 11.37
N GLY A 76 -10.02 23.82 10.81
CA GLY A 76 -10.34 25.08 10.15
C GLY A 76 -9.97 26.33 10.95
N SER A 77 -9.62 27.39 10.20
CA SER A 77 -9.61 28.78 10.69
C SER A 77 -10.98 29.26 11.10
#